data_AF-A0A067P569-F1
#
_entry.id   AF-A0A067P569-F1
#
_cell.length_a   1.000
_cell.length_b   1.000
_cell.length_c   1.000
_cell.angle_alpha   90.00
_cell.angle_beta   90.00
_cell.angle_gamma   90.00
#
_symmetry.space_group_name_H-M   'P 1'
#
loop_
_entity.id
_entity.type
_entity.pdbx_description
1 polymer ?
#
loop_
_entity_poly.entity_id
_entity_poly.type
_entity_poly.pdbx_seq_one_letter_code
_entity_poly.pdbx_strand_id
1 'polypeptide(L)'
;MGGQCCLYPTPPSIIQGPLWLHINKVAPKCYWSPQLIVTTLKCNHPALYQRLNHGTVHKWMSNEGPKRWSEKMLENVVCQHSLAGSGQVGVLARYPEIVEEITTKLKELRASGVPVNTLIRQSIMLAVIKAKKPEILKHAHFKCSERYVQMFFESQMNWSPRKGTRAATHVLANAQDVLERMFFHFVWLYQWEKILSKVS
;
A
#
# COMPACT_ATOMS: atom_id res chain seq x y z
N MET A 1 21.49 -11.07 -37.50
CA MET A 1 22.21 -9.96 -36.85
C MET A 1 21.16 -8.95 -36.41
N GLY A 2 20.59 -9.10 -35.22
CA GLY A 2 21.04 -8.55 -33.94
C GLY A 2 19.74 -7.98 -33.34
N GLY A 3 19.24 -8.41 -32.19
CA GLY A 3 19.91 -8.49 -30.91
C GLY A 3 19.30 -7.40 -30.03
N GLN A 4 18.20 -7.72 -29.33
CA GLN A 4 17.73 -6.98 -28.16
C GLN A 4 16.77 -7.86 -27.35
N CYS A 5 17.38 -8.71 -26.52
CA CYS A 5 16.73 -9.30 -25.36
C CYS A 5 16.72 -8.30 -24.19
N CYS A 6 15.76 -8.51 -23.29
CA CYS A 6 15.71 -8.05 -21.90
C CYS A 6 14.99 -6.73 -21.61
N LEU A 7 13.65 -6.78 -21.64
CA LEU A 7 12.84 -6.09 -20.63
C LEU A 7 12.01 -7.16 -19.91
N TYR A 8 12.43 -7.52 -18.69
CA TYR A 8 11.71 -8.43 -17.81
C TYR A 8 10.30 -7.90 -17.52
N PRO A 9 9.23 -8.65 -17.80
CA PRO A 9 7.93 -8.31 -17.23
C PRO A 9 7.90 -8.82 -15.79
N THR A 10 7.89 -7.89 -14.85
CA THR A 10 7.54 -8.10 -13.44
C THR A 10 6.25 -8.94 -13.30
N PRO A 11 6.16 -9.85 -12.32
CA PRO A 11 4.96 -10.67 -12.12
C PRO A 11 3.77 -9.78 -11.70
N PRO A 12 2.59 -9.88 -12.35
CA PRO A 12 1.42 -9.13 -11.95
C PRO A 12 0.76 -9.78 -10.74
N SER A 13 1.15 -9.34 -9.55
CA SER A 13 0.45 -9.55 -8.29
C SER A 13 -0.62 -8.48 -8.10
N ILE A 14 -1.74 -8.56 -8.85
CA ILE A 14 -2.89 -7.66 -8.62
C ILE A 14 -4.20 -8.41 -8.84
N ILE A 15 -4.75 -8.96 -7.76
CA ILE A 15 -6.20 -9.13 -7.58
C ILE A 15 -6.54 -8.33 -6.33
N GLN A 16 -7.07 -7.12 -6.53
CA GLN A 16 -7.58 -6.28 -5.46
C GLN A 16 -8.88 -6.88 -4.90
N GLY A 17 -9.13 -6.77 -3.59
CA GLY A 17 -10.24 -7.39 -2.84
C GLY A 17 -11.61 -7.57 -3.55
N PRO A 18 -12.20 -6.57 -4.23
CA PRO A 18 -13.50 -6.74 -4.91
C PRO A 18 -13.45 -7.68 -6.12
N LEU A 19 -12.27 -7.87 -6.72
CA LEU A 19 -12.05 -8.69 -7.91
C LEU A 19 -12.14 -10.19 -7.59
N TRP A 20 -11.71 -10.59 -6.39
CA TRP A 20 -11.76 -11.99 -5.93
C TRP A 20 -13.18 -12.49 -5.72
N LEU A 21 -14.05 -11.68 -5.11
CA LEU A 21 -15.45 -12.05 -4.88
C LEU A 21 -16.15 -12.43 -6.18
N HIS A 22 -15.81 -11.74 -7.28
CA HIS A 22 -16.36 -12.07 -8.58
C HIS A 22 -15.79 -13.38 -9.13
N ILE A 23 -14.47 -13.57 -9.06
CA ILE A 23 -13.81 -14.82 -9.49
C ILE A 23 -14.39 -16.03 -8.73
N ASN A 24 -14.56 -15.91 -7.41
CA ASN A 24 -15.11 -16.96 -6.57
C ASN A 24 -16.58 -17.29 -6.90
N LYS A 25 -17.38 -16.30 -7.30
CA LYS A 25 -18.77 -16.52 -7.75
C LYS A 25 -18.86 -17.23 -9.11
N VAL A 26 -17.86 -17.03 -9.99
CA VAL A 26 -17.84 -17.62 -11.33
C VAL A 26 -17.32 -19.05 -11.32
N ALA A 27 -16.35 -19.37 -10.45
CA ALA A 27 -15.72 -20.70 -10.42
C ALA A 27 -16.70 -21.89 -10.31
N PRO A 28 -17.69 -21.88 -9.39
CA PRO A 28 -18.68 -22.96 -9.33
C PRO A 28 -19.56 -23.05 -10.58
N LYS A 29 -19.91 -21.91 -11.19
CA LYS A 29 -20.74 -21.85 -12.40
C LYS A 29 -20.03 -22.41 -13.63
N CYS A 30 -18.70 -22.35 -13.64
CA CYS A 30 -17.85 -22.84 -14.72
C CYS A 30 -17.26 -24.23 -14.43
N TYR A 31 -17.85 -24.99 -13.49
CA TYR A 31 -17.40 -26.34 -13.11
C TYR A 31 -15.91 -26.41 -12.76
N TRP A 32 -15.36 -25.32 -12.21
CA TRP A 32 -13.94 -25.22 -11.87
C TRP A 32 -12.99 -25.48 -13.05
N SER A 33 -13.39 -25.14 -14.28
CA SER A 33 -12.48 -25.14 -15.44
C SER A 33 -11.74 -23.81 -15.55
N PRO A 34 -10.38 -23.78 -15.47
CA PRO A 34 -9.61 -22.54 -15.59
C PRO A 34 -9.89 -21.78 -16.87
N GLN A 35 -10.03 -22.49 -17.99
CA GLN A 35 -10.29 -21.90 -19.30
C GLN A 35 -11.68 -21.24 -19.32
N LEU A 36 -12.72 -21.95 -18.87
CA LEU A 36 -14.08 -21.39 -18.85
C LEU A 36 -14.18 -20.20 -17.90
N ILE A 37 -13.57 -20.27 -16.72
CA ILE A 37 -13.54 -19.17 -15.76
C ILE A 37 -12.94 -17.91 -16.41
N VAL A 38 -11.79 -18.03 -17.07
CA VAL A 38 -11.14 -16.89 -17.71
C VAL A 38 -11.98 -16.33 -18.85
N THR A 39 -12.56 -17.20 -19.69
CA THR A 39 -13.44 -16.78 -20.78
C THR A 39 -14.65 -16.02 -20.25
N THR A 40 -15.36 -16.58 -19.26
CA THR A 40 -16.53 -15.94 -18.66
C THR A 40 -16.19 -14.61 -17.99
N LEU A 41 -15.05 -14.52 -17.28
CA LEU A 41 -14.61 -13.26 -16.66
C LEU A 41 -14.26 -12.19 -17.69
N LYS A 42 -13.57 -12.57 -18.78
CA LYS A 42 -13.26 -11.65 -19.89
C LYS A 42 -14.50 -11.18 -20.63
N CYS A 43 -15.48 -12.06 -20.86
CA CYS A 43 -16.74 -11.68 -21.47
C CYS A 43 -17.54 -10.71 -20.58
N ASN A 44 -17.61 -10.98 -19.27
CA ASN A 44 -18.42 -10.17 -18.36
C ASN A 44 -17.78 -8.80 -18.07
N HIS A 45 -16.46 -8.75 -17.87
CA HIS A 45 -15.74 -7.49 -17.65
C HIS A 45 -14.37 -7.48 -18.34
N PRO A 46 -14.33 -7.22 -19.65
CA PRO A 46 -13.09 -7.24 -20.41
C PRO A 46 -12.08 -6.23 -19.87
N ALA A 47 -12.52 -5.03 -19.48
CA ALA A 47 -11.66 -3.99 -18.92
C ALA A 47 -10.87 -4.44 -17.66
N LEU A 48 -11.42 -5.38 -16.88
CA LEU A 48 -10.81 -5.86 -15.64
C LEU A 48 -9.96 -7.12 -15.85
N TYR A 49 -10.41 -8.03 -16.72
CA TYR A 49 -9.82 -9.37 -16.83
C TYR A 49 -9.11 -9.64 -18.16
N GLN A 50 -8.95 -8.65 -19.04
CA GLN A 50 -8.33 -8.85 -20.37
C GLN A 50 -7.00 -9.60 -20.32
N ARG A 51 -6.19 -9.30 -19.29
CA ARG A 51 -4.86 -9.87 -19.07
C ARG A 51 -4.85 -11.14 -18.22
N LEU A 52 -6.00 -11.58 -17.70
CA LEU A 52 -6.10 -12.82 -16.92
C LEU A 52 -5.84 -14.02 -17.84
N ASN A 53 -4.98 -14.92 -17.39
CA ASN A 53 -4.60 -16.12 -18.12
C ASN A 53 -5.07 -17.37 -17.37
N HIS A 54 -5.49 -18.41 -18.11
CA HIS A 54 -5.91 -19.69 -17.58
C HIS A 54 -4.83 -20.35 -16.71
N GLY A 55 -3.55 -20.20 -17.07
CA GLY A 55 -2.44 -20.74 -16.28
C GLY A 55 -2.33 -20.09 -14.89
N THR A 56 -2.73 -18.83 -14.75
CA THR A 56 -2.78 -18.14 -13.46
C THR A 56 -3.92 -18.70 -12.60
N VAL A 57 -5.10 -18.90 -13.19
CA VAL A 57 -6.26 -19.50 -12.49
C VAL A 57 -5.96 -20.94 -12.06
N HIS A 58 -5.29 -21.71 -12.91
CA HIS A 58 -4.86 -23.08 -12.60
C HIS A 58 -3.92 -23.10 -11.37
N LYS A 59 -2.98 -22.16 -11.26
CA LYS A 59 -2.08 -22.07 -10.09
C LYS A 59 -2.82 -21.76 -8.78
N TRP A 60 -4.00 -21.16 -8.85
CA TRP A 60 -4.83 -20.87 -7.66
C TRP A 60 -5.70 -22.05 -7.25
N MET A 61 -5.81 -23.07 -8.09
CA MET A 61 -6.61 -24.26 -7.81
C MET A 61 -5.78 -25.30 -7.07
N SER A 62 -6.47 -26.14 -6.30
CA SER A 62 -5.85 -27.33 -5.71
C SER A 62 -5.50 -28.32 -6.81
N ASN A 63 -4.26 -28.82 -6.81
CA ASN A 63 -3.86 -29.94 -7.65
C ASN A 63 -4.30 -31.28 -7.05
N GLU A 64 -4.70 -31.29 -5.78
CA GLU A 64 -5.02 -32.49 -5.02
C GLU A 64 -6.50 -32.45 -4.57
N GLY A 65 -7.21 -33.57 -4.80
CA GLY A 65 -8.57 -33.77 -4.35
C GLY A 65 -9.66 -33.05 -5.17
N PRO A 66 -10.81 -32.71 -4.56
CA PRO A 66 -11.93 -32.12 -5.28
C PRO A 66 -11.56 -30.74 -5.83
N LYS A 67 -12.12 -30.38 -6.99
CA LYS A 67 -11.84 -29.10 -7.64
C LYS A 67 -12.30 -27.93 -6.74
N ARG A 68 -11.33 -27.24 -6.15
CA ARG A 68 -11.50 -26.09 -5.26
C ARG A 68 -10.29 -25.17 -5.35
N TRP A 69 -10.40 -23.99 -4.75
CA TRP A 69 -9.24 -23.11 -4.55
C TRP A 69 -8.22 -23.77 -3.63
N SER A 70 -6.94 -23.56 -3.88
CA SER A 70 -5.88 -24.04 -2.99
C SER A 70 -5.95 -23.30 -1.65
N GLU A 71 -5.55 -24.00 -0.58
CA GLU A 71 -5.52 -23.44 0.77
C GLU A 71 -4.63 -22.18 0.83
N LYS A 72 -3.46 -22.25 0.19
CA LYS A 72 -2.58 -21.09 -0.02
C LYS A 72 -3.27 -19.90 -0.68
N MET A 73 -4.17 -20.14 -1.63
CA MET A 73 -4.92 -19.04 -2.25
C MET A 73 -5.96 -18.46 -1.30
N LEU A 74 -6.67 -19.30 -0.54
CA LEU A 74 -7.64 -18.86 0.45
C LEU A 74 -6.97 -18.03 1.56
N GLU A 75 -5.79 -18.45 2.03
CA GLU A 75 -4.98 -17.68 2.96
C GLU A 75 -4.58 -16.32 2.38
N ASN A 76 -4.09 -16.27 1.12
CA ASN A 76 -3.75 -15.01 0.47
C ASN A 76 -4.95 -14.06 0.32
N VAL A 77 -6.14 -14.61 0.11
CA VAL A 77 -7.40 -13.86 0.01
C VAL A 77 -7.81 -13.29 1.36
N VAL A 78 -7.78 -14.10 2.42
CA VAL A 78 -8.08 -13.67 3.79
C VAL A 78 -7.09 -12.59 4.23
N CYS A 79 -5.82 -12.80 3.89
CA CYS A 79 -4.74 -11.87 4.16
C CYS A 79 -4.75 -10.62 3.25
N GLN A 80 -5.64 -10.57 2.25
CA GLN A 80 -5.99 -9.54 1.25
C GLN A 80 -4.87 -8.80 0.49
N HIS A 81 -3.61 -8.91 0.93
CA HIS A 81 -2.35 -8.49 0.32
C HIS A 81 -1.20 -8.60 1.34
N SER A 82 -1.27 -9.45 2.36
CA SER A 82 -0.11 -9.69 3.22
C SER A 82 0.92 -10.44 2.38
N LEU A 83 1.85 -9.69 1.79
CA LEU A 83 3.04 -10.23 1.14
C LEU A 83 3.91 -10.91 2.20
N ALA A 84 3.44 -12.06 2.69
CA ALA A 84 4.29 -13.07 3.28
C ALA A 84 5.13 -13.67 2.14
N GLY A 85 6.18 -12.95 1.75
CA GLY A 85 7.29 -13.54 1.00
C GLY A 85 7.55 -13.08 -0.44
N SER A 86 7.26 -11.84 -0.84
CA SER A 86 7.92 -11.29 -2.05
C SER A 86 8.46 -9.87 -1.84
N GLY A 87 9.79 -9.77 -1.67
CA GLY A 87 10.52 -8.50 -1.64
C GLY A 87 10.44 -7.72 -0.32
N GLN A 88 11.04 -6.51 -0.33
CA GLN A 88 11.35 -5.64 0.83
C GLN A 88 10.23 -5.53 1.90
N VAL A 89 8.96 -5.73 1.54
CA VAL A 89 7.76 -5.75 2.42
C VAL A 89 7.93 -6.68 3.63
N GLY A 90 8.65 -7.80 3.49
CA GLY A 90 8.89 -8.76 4.59
C GLY A 90 9.95 -8.35 5.62
N VAL A 91 10.68 -7.25 5.43
CA VAL A 91 11.77 -6.87 6.35
C VAL A 91 11.26 -6.58 7.76
N LEU A 92 10.16 -5.84 7.87
CA LEU A 92 9.52 -5.53 9.15
C LEU A 92 8.57 -6.62 9.65
N ALA A 93 8.18 -7.57 8.79
CA ALA A 93 7.38 -8.72 9.23
C ALA A 93 8.11 -9.60 10.25
N ARG A 94 9.45 -9.54 10.29
CA ARG A 94 10.28 -10.21 11.30
C ARG A 94 10.29 -9.49 12.66
N TYR A 95 9.73 -8.30 12.73
CA TYR A 95 9.74 -7.42 13.90
C TYR A 95 8.30 -6.93 14.20
N PRO A 96 7.39 -7.83 14.61
CA PRO A 96 6.00 -7.48 14.88
C PRO A 96 5.85 -6.34 15.89
N GLU A 97 6.75 -6.25 16.87
CA GLU A 97 6.80 -5.20 17.89
C GLU A 97 7.06 -3.80 17.32
N ILE A 98 7.75 -3.71 16.17
CA ILE A 98 7.97 -2.46 15.44
C ILE A 98 6.72 -2.11 14.63
N VAL A 99 6.09 -3.12 14.02
CA VAL A 99 4.86 -2.96 13.23
C VAL A 99 3.71 -2.46 14.11
N GLU A 100 3.52 -3.06 15.29
CA GLU A 100 2.49 -2.65 16.25
C GLU A 100 2.66 -1.22 16.72
N GLU A 101 3.89 -0.80 17.04
CA GLU A 101 4.13 0.59 17.47
C GLU A 101 3.87 1.60 16.34
N ILE A 102 4.34 1.30 15.12
CA ILE A 102 4.10 2.18 13.96
C ILE A 102 2.60 2.32 13.70
N THR A 103 1.87 1.20 13.70
CA THR A 103 0.42 1.21 13.44
C THR A 103 -0.34 1.92 14.56
N THR A 104 0.07 1.77 15.81
CA THR A 104 -0.54 2.45 16.97
C THR A 104 -0.38 3.97 16.87
N LYS A 105 0.85 4.48 16.68
CA LYS A 105 1.11 5.93 16.55
C LYS A 105 0.32 6.57 15.41
N LEU A 106 0.17 5.86 14.29
CA LEU A 106 -0.59 6.37 13.14
C LEU A 106 -2.10 6.34 13.36
N LYS A 107 -2.62 5.35 14.10
CA LYS A 107 -4.02 5.32 14.53
C LYS A 107 -4.32 6.46 15.50
N GLU A 108 -3.43 6.72 16.44
CA GLU A 108 -3.53 7.84 17.38
C GLU A 108 -3.56 9.20 16.65
N LEU A 109 -2.65 9.42 15.71
CA LEU A 109 -2.66 10.65 14.90
C LEU A 109 -3.93 10.82 14.07
N ARG A 110 -4.48 9.73 13.56
CA ARG A 110 -5.75 9.79 12.85
C ARG A 110 -6.91 10.06 13.80
N ALA A 111 -6.89 9.48 15.01
CA ALA A 111 -7.89 9.72 16.04
C ALA A 111 -7.87 11.19 16.51
N SER A 112 -6.70 11.83 16.53
CA SER A 112 -6.56 13.26 16.81
C SER A 112 -6.93 14.17 15.64
N GLY A 113 -7.46 13.63 14.54
CA GLY A 113 -7.89 14.42 13.37
C GLY A 113 -6.75 14.88 12.45
N VAL A 114 -5.50 14.46 12.69
CA VAL A 114 -4.37 14.86 11.85
C VAL A 114 -4.37 14.05 10.54
N PRO A 115 -4.28 14.70 9.37
CA PRO A 115 -4.24 14.00 8.10
C PRO A 115 -2.93 13.20 7.95
N VAL A 116 -3.04 11.88 7.82
CA VAL A 116 -1.89 10.97 7.69
C VAL A 116 -1.46 10.86 6.22
N ASN A 117 -0.64 11.81 5.77
CA ASN A 117 -0.01 11.81 4.45
C ASN A 117 1.20 10.86 4.37
N THR A 118 1.74 10.63 3.17
CA THR A 118 2.89 9.73 2.95
C THR A 118 4.13 10.16 3.73
N LEU A 119 4.40 11.46 3.81
CA LEU A 119 5.57 11.98 4.53
C LEU A 119 5.50 11.69 6.03
N ILE A 120 4.34 11.92 6.66
CA ILE A 120 4.10 11.62 8.08
C ILE A 120 4.27 10.12 8.33
N ARG A 121 3.68 9.28 7.46
CA ARG A 121 3.84 7.82 7.53
C ARG A 121 5.31 7.40 7.49
N GLN A 122 6.07 7.92 6.53
CA GLN A 122 7.48 7.62 6.35
C GLN A 122 8.32 8.11 7.54
N SER A 123 8.06 9.33 8.04
CA SER A 123 8.77 9.91 9.19
C SER A 123 8.57 9.10 10.45
N ILE A 124 7.34 8.69 10.76
CA ILE A 124 7.03 7.87 11.93
C ILE A 124 7.67 6.50 11.82
N MET A 125 7.55 5.87 10.65
CA MET A 125 8.18 4.59 10.38
C MET A 125 9.71 4.65 10.56
N LEU A 126 10.37 5.68 10.03
CA LEU A 126 11.80 5.90 10.22
C LEU A 126 12.16 6.18 11.68
N ALA A 127 11.36 6.99 12.38
CA ALA A 127 11.60 7.33 13.78
C ALA A 127 11.55 6.08 14.68
N VAL A 128 10.52 5.25 14.52
CA VAL A 128 10.37 4.01 15.29
C VAL A 128 11.49 3.01 14.95
N ILE A 129 11.82 2.84 13.68
CA ILE A 129 12.92 1.94 13.28
C ILE A 129 14.26 2.42 13.85
N LYS A 130 14.55 3.73 13.78
CA LYS A 130 15.78 4.29 14.36
C LYS A 130 15.86 4.11 15.88
N ALA A 131 14.73 4.25 16.58
CA ALA A 131 14.68 4.12 18.03
C ALA A 131 14.84 2.67 18.49
N LYS A 132 14.19 1.71 17.83
CA LYS A 132 14.18 0.31 18.25
C LYS A 132 15.28 -0.55 17.63
N LYS A 133 15.45 -0.48 16.31
CA LYS A 133 16.40 -1.32 15.56
C LYS A 133 17.02 -0.56 14.38
N PRO A 134 17.99 0.34 14.65
CA PRO A 134 18.64 1.12 13.60
C PRO A 134 19.42 0.26 12.60
N GLU A 135 19.80 -0.97 12.97
CA GLU A 135 20.48 -1.94 12.11
C GLU A 135 19.70 -2.24 10.82
N ILE A 136 18.36 -2.23 10.91
CA ILE A 136 17.48 -2.46 9.75
C ILE A 136 17.76 -1.44 8.64
N LEU A 137 18.06 -0.19 9.01
CA LEU A 137 18.38 0.87 8.05
C LEU A 137 19.82 0.84 7.54
N LYS A 138 20.72 0.13 8.24
CA LYS A 138 22.13 0.00 7.84
C LYS A 138 22.33 -1.09 6.78
N HIS A 139 21.40 -2.04 6.69
CA HIS A 139 21.45 -3.05 5.63
C HIS A 139 21.20 -2.43 4.26
N ALA A 140 22.15 -2.60 3.33
CA ALA A 140 22.10 -2.05 1.97
C ALA A 140 20.83 -2.39 1.17
N HIS A 141 20.12 -3.44 1.56
CA HIS A 141 18.92 -3.92 0.87
C HIS A 141 17.61 -3.28 1.34
N PHE A 142 17.60 -2.54 2.45
CA PHE A 142 16.38 -1.93 2.98
C PHE A 142 16.40 -0.41 2.85
N LYS A 143 15.53 0.11 1.98
CA LYS A 143 15.24 1.55 1.88
C LYS A 143 13.77 1.75 2.22
N CYS A 144 13.50 2.56 3.25
CA CYS A 144 12.17 3.04 3.57
C CYS A 144 11.71 4.05 2.49
N SER A 145 11.40 3.53 1.31
CA SER A 145 10.91 4.30 0.17
C SER A 145 9.42 4.59 0.33
N GLU A 146 8.91 5.63 -0.33
CA GLU A 146 7.48 5.93 -0.38
C GLU A 146 6.64 4.73 -0.84
N ARG A 147 7.11 4.02 -1.87
CA ARG A 147 6.44 2.81 -2.36
C ARG A 147 6.35 1.73 -1.28
N TYR A 148 7.44 1.53 -0.54
CA TYR A 148 7.48 0.57 0.56
C TYR A 148 6.48 0.94 1.67
N VAL A 149 6.52 2.21 2.10
CA VAL A 149 5.60 2.81 3.07
C VAL A 149 4.16 2.56 2.63
N GLN A 150 3.80 2.88 1.39
CA GLN A 150 2.45 2.66 0.87
C GLN A 150 2.02 1.19 0.96
N MET A 151 2.84 0.27 0.46
CA MET A 151 2.53 -1.17 0.50
C MET A 151 2.39 -1.70 1.93
N PHE A 152 3.25 -1.22 2.84
CA PHE A 152 3.19 -1.56 4.26
C PHE A 152 1.85 -1.11 4.86
N PHE A 153 1.40 0.11 4.60
CA PHE A 153 0.15 0.63 5.17
C PHE A 153 -1.12 0.08 4.52
N GLU A 154 -1.06 -0.22 3.23
CA GLU A 154 -2.14 -0.96 2.57
C GLU A 154 -2.28 -2.36 3.18
N SER A 155 -1.17 -3.08 3.41
CA SER A 155 -1.24 -4.42 4.00
C SER A 155 -1.63 -4.44 5.49
N GLN A 156 -1.08 -3.54 6.31
CA GLN A 156 -1.28 -3.57 7.76
C GLN A 156 -2.56 -2.86 8.21
N MET A 157 -3.05 -1.87 7.45
CA MET A 157 -4.17 -1.02 7.88
C MET A 157 -5.30 -0.92 6.84
N ASN A 158 -5.17 -1.52 5.65
CA ASN A 158 -6.08 -1.32 4.53
C ASN A 158 -6.24 0.17 4.15
N TRP A 159 -5.21 0.98 4.37
CA TRP A 159 -5.24 2.42 4.08
C TRP A 159 -4.63 2.69 2.71
N SER A 160 -5.48 2.91 1.71
CA SER A 160 -5.03 3.44 0.43
C SER A 160 -4.64 4.92 0.54
N PRO A 161 -3.69 5.41 -0.28
CA PRO A 161 -3.51 6.85 -0.45
C PRO A 161 -4.82 7.45 -0.96
N ARG A 162 -5.33 8.46 -0.26
CA ARG A 162 -6.37 9.29 -0.86
C ARG A 162 -5.70 10.03 -2.02
N LYS A 163 -6.15 9.74 -3.25
CA LYS A 163 -5.80 10.54 -4.42
C LYS A 163 -6.23 11.96 -4.07
N GLY A 164 -5.28 12.86 -3.85
CA GLY A 164 -5.58 14.24 -3.52
C GLY A 164 -6.61 14.76 -4.52
N THR A 165 -7.70 15.33 -4.04
CA THR A 165 -8.72 15.94 -4.89
C THR A 165 -8.02 17.01 -5.71
N ARG A 166 -7.75 16.73 -6.99
CA ARG A 166 -7.18 17.69 -7.96
C ARG A 166 -8.23 18.73 -8.39
N ALA A 167 -9.11 19.11 -7.49
CA ALA A 167 -9.75 20.41 -7.56
C ALA A 167 -8.78 21.36 -6.83
N ALA A 168 -7.76 21.83 -7.53
CA ALA A 168 -7.12 23.08 -7.16
C ALA A 168 -8.19 24.15 -7.40
N THR A 169 -9.05 24.34 -6.40
CA THR A 169 -10.00 25.45 -6.36
C THR A 169 -9.19 26.72 -6.53
N HIS A 170 -9.50 27.47 -7.59
CA HIS A 170 -8.98 28.79 -7.96
C HIS A 170 -7.94 29.37 -6.98
N VAL A 171 -6.69 29.48 -7.44
CA VAL A 171 -5.72 30.38 -6.79
C VAL A 171 -6.39 31.75 -6.71
N LEU A 172 -6.76 32.17 -5.50
CA LEU A 172 -7.34 33.49 -5.28
C LEU A 172 -6.30 34.52 -5.75
N ALA A 173 -6.74 35.61 -6.38
CA ALA A 173 -5.83 36.62 -6.92
C ALA A 173 -4.88 37.21 -5.85
N ASN A 174 -5.23 37.09 -4.56
CA ASN A 174 -4.46 37.51 -3.39
C ASN A 174 -3.72 36.35 -2.69
N ALA A 175 -3.49 35.21 -3.34
CA ALA A 175 -2.82 34.06 -2.74
C ALA A 175 -1.44 34.40 -2.15
N GLN A 176 -0.72 35.31 -2.81
CA GLN A 176 0.57 35.84 -2.33
C GLN A 176 0.41 36.51 -0.95
N ASP A 177 -0.56 37.41 -0.81
CA ASP A 177 -0.81 38.15 0.44
C ASP A 177 -1.22 37.22 1.59
N VAL A 178 -2.01 36.19 1.29
CA VAL A 178 -2.46 35.19 2.27
C VAL A 178 -1.28 34.34 2.75
N LEU A 179 -0.42 33.90 1.82
CA LEU A 179 0.77 33.12 2.14
C LEU A 179 1.78 33.94 2.95
N GLU A 180 2.00 35.20 2.57
CA GLU A 180 2.87 36.12 3.32
C GLU A 180 2.32 36.38 4.73
N ARG A 181 1.03 36.66 4.88
CA ARG A 181 0.41 36.81 6.21
C ARG A 181 0.57 35.56 7.08
N MET A 182 0.34 34.37 6.51
CA MET A 182 0.54 33.13 7.25
C MET A 182 1.99 32.94 7.68
N PHE A 183 2.94 33.24 6.79
CA PHE A 183 4.37 33.19 7.11
C PHE A 183 4.73 34.14 8.26
N PHE A 184 4.26 35.38 8.23
CA PHE A 184 4.48 36.34 9.32
C PHE A 184 3.85 35.89 10.64
N HIS A 185 2.66 35.28 10.60
CA HIS A 185 2.05 34.67 11.79
C HIS A 185 2.91 33.54 12.37
N PHE A 186 3.47 32.66 11.54
CA PHE A 186 4.37 31.60 12.01
C PHE A 186 5.66 32.16 12.62
N VAL A 187 6.28 33.15 11.98
CA VAL A 187 7.49 33.81 12.51
C VAL A 187 7.20 34.49 13.84
N TRP A 188 6.05 35.17 13.95
CA TRP A 188 5.63 35.83 15.18
C TRP A 188 5.40 34.82 16.31
N LEU A 189 4.66 33.74 16.05
CA LEU A 189 4.43 32.67 17.04
C LEU A 189 5.74 32.04 17.51
N TYR A 190 6.65 31.76 16.58
CA TYR A 190 7.97 31.20 16.90
C TYR A 190 8.81 32.16 17.76
N GLN A 191 8.82 33.45 17.43
CA GLN A 191 9.50 34.45 18.25
C GLN A 191 8.85 34.58 19.64
N TRP A 192 7.53 34.52 19.71
CA TRP A 192 6.78 34.60 20.97
C TRP A 192 7.09 33.42 21.89
N GLU A 193 7.10 32.19 21.38
CA GLU A 193 7.54 31.00 22.15
C GLU A 193 9.00 31.10 22.59
N LYS A 194 9.88 31.64 21.73
CA LYS A 194 11.29 31.87 22.06
C LYS A 194 11.49 32.95 23.14
N ILE A 195 10.58 33.93 23.23
CA ILE A 195 10.60 34.94 24.28
C ILE A 195 10.08 34.34 25.60
N LEU A 196 8.97 33.61 25.57
CA LEU A 196 8.40 32.96 26.76
C LEU A 196 9.37 31.95 27.40
N SER A 197 10.12 31.21 26.59
CA SER A 197 11.14 30.27 27.08
C SER A 197 12.39 30.92 27.69
N LYS A 198 12.58 32.24 27.53
CA LYS A 198 13.66 33.01 28.17
C LYS A 198 13.24 33.70 29.47
N VAL A 199 11.94 33.78 29.74
CA VAL A 199 11.36 34.45 30.90
C VAL A 199 10.93 33.45 31.99
N SER A 200 10.89 32.16 31.66
CA SER A 200 10.88 31.04 32.62
C SER A 200 12.28 30.67 33.08
#